data_AF-A0A8S3W6B4-F1
#
_entry.id   AF-A0A8S3W6B4-F1
#
_cell.length_a   1.000
_cell.length_b   1.000
_cell.length_c   1.000
_cell.angle_alpha   90.00
_cell.angle_beta   90.00
_cell.angle_gamma   90.00
#
_symmetry.space_group_name_H-M   'P 1'
#
loop_
_entity.id
_entity.type
_entity.pdbx_description
1 polymer ?
#
loop_
_entity_poly.entity_id
_entity_poly.type
_entity_poly.pdbx_seq_one_letter_code
_entity_poly.pdbx_strand_id
1 'polypeptide(L)'
;MSDSKEDRLAKKRLSERRRKARIKSDPELYAVHKEKDRQRYYKRKNEGKIKSVSELDPRQQRIFRERSRISSNKHNLKRRRKEMRCLEEDLIIVPEVTDKTDDPLVTSQSQTIRSELLQTEASSYVDLLPSSSSVVSFPLPQRIKAYRGSSAPLRPSSDVSKISKPCTRSSVRVIEKKLPPTPKASKKLNTKVIIRRLKYRMNKIYQKREKRRLIN
;
A
#
# COMPACT_ATOMS: atom_id res chain seq x y z
N MET A 1 -6.34 37.87 -2.08
CA MET A 1 -6.32 36.82 -1.04
C MET A 1 -5.51 35.63 -1.55
N SER A 2 -4.38 35.31 -0.93
CA SER A 2 -3.57 34.15 -1.30
C SER A 2 -4.12 32.89 -0.63
N ASP A 3 -4.48 31.87 -1.42
CA ASP A 3 -4.92 30.56 -0.90
C ASP A 3 -3.92 29.99 0.12
N SER A 4 -4.43 29.41 1.21
CA SER A 4 -3.59 28.68 2.15
C SER A 4 -2.94 27.49 1.45
N LYS A 5 -1.80 27.03 1.97
CA LYS A 5 -1.10 25.84 1.46
C LYS A 5 -2.02 24.61 1.46
N GLU A 6 -2.92 24.53 2.44
CA GLU A 6 -3.87 23.43 2.58
C GLU A 6 -4.94 23.47 1.47
N ASP A 7 -5.48 24.65 1.17
CA ASP A 7 -6.46 24.85 0.11
C ASP A 7 -5.89 24.48 -1.26
N ARG A 8 -4.64 24.89 -1.53
CA ARG A 8 -3.94 24.51 -2.77
C ARG A 8 -3.79 22.99 -2.90
N LEU A 9 -3.53 22.30 -1.78
CA LEU A 9 -3.44 20.84 -1.74
C LEU A 9 -4.80 20.17 -1.94
N ALA A 10 -5.86 20.71 -1.34
CA ALA A 10 -7.23 20.24 -1.49
C ALA A 10 -7.71 20.38 -2.94
N LYS A 11 -7.52 21.56 -3.55
CA LYS A 11 -7.80 21.81 -4.98
C LYS A 11 -7.06 20.83 -5.88
N LYS A 12 -5.78 20.56 -5.61
CA LYS A 12 -4.99 19.56 -6.36
C LYS A 12 -5.54 18.14 -6.22
N ARG A 13 -5.93 17.72 -5.01
CA ARG A 13 -6.53 16.39 -4.77
C ARG A 13 -7.86 16.24 -5.51
N LEU A 14 -8.71 17.26 -5.49
CA LEU A 14 -9.99 17.27 -6.20
C LEU A 14 -9.79 17.19 -7.71
N SER A 15 -8.86 17.99 -8.26
CA SER A 15 -8.54 17.95 -9.70
C SER A 15 -8.04 16.57 -10.14
N GLU A 16 -7.14 15.94 -9.37
CA GLU A 16 -6.67 14.57 -9.65
C GLU A 16 -7.78 13.53 -9.55
N ARG A 17 -8.70 13.64 -8.57
CA ARG A 17 -9.88 12.76 -8.48
C ARG A 17 -10.76 12.89 -9.72
N ARG A 18 -11.09 14.12 -10.13
CA ARG A 18 -11.89 14.39 -11.35
C ARG A 18 -11.21 13.87 -12.61
N ARG A 19 -9.89 14.04 -12.73
CA ARG A 19 -9.10 13.50 -13.85
C ARG A 19 -9.19 11.97 -13.91
N LYS A 20 -9.04 11.28 -12.79
CA LYS A 20 -9.14 9.81 -12.72
C LYS A 20 -10.56 9.32 -13.00
N ALA A 21 -11.57 10.04 -12.53
CA ALA A 21 -12.97 9.72 -12.83
C ALA A 21 -13.25 9.77 -14.33
N ARG A 22 -12.82 10.84 -15.02
CA ARG A 22 -12.93 10.96 -16.49
C ARG A 22 -12.20 9.85 -17.25
N ILE A 23 -10.98 9.50 -16.84
CA ILE A 23 -10.25 8.38 -17.47
C ILE A 23 -10.97 7.04 -17.23
N LYS A 24 -11.70 6.89 -16.12
CA LYS A 24 -12.42 5.65 -15.78
C LYS A 24 -13.79 5.57 -16.44
N SER A 25 -14.46 6.70 -16.73
CA SER A 25 -15.75 6.71 -17.42
C SER A 25 -15.62 6.26 -18.87
N ASP A 26 -14.54 6.65 -19.54
CA ASP A 26 -14.38 6.42 -20.97
C ASP A 26 -13.55 5.15 -21.21
N PRO A 27 -14.13 4.08 -21.80
CA PRO A 27 -13.47 2.78 -21.88
C PRO A 27 -12.19 2.80 -22.73
N GLU A 28 -12.16 3.60 -23.80
CA GLU A 28 -10.98 3.75 -24.67
C GLU A 28 -9.82 4.43 -23.93
N LEU A 29 -10.09 5.54 -23.23
CA LEU A 29 -9.08 6.23 -22.42
C LEU A 29 -8.54 5.34 -21.30
N TYR A 30 -9.41 4.54 -20.69
CA TYR A 30 -9.01 3.58 -19.67
C TYR A 30 -8.08 2.51 -20.23
N ALA A 31 -8.39 1.94 -21.40
CA ALA A 31 -7.56 0.96 -22.07
C ALA A 31 -6.17 1.52 -22.40
N VAL A 32 -6.09 2.71 -22.99
CA VAL A 32 -4.82 3.40 -23.28
C VAL A 32 -4.02 3.66 -22.00
N HIS A 33 -4.69 4.06 -20.91
CA HIS A 33 -4.04 4.27 -19.62
C HIS A 33 -3.44 2.97 -19.07
N LYS A 34 -4.18 1.87 -19.13
CA LYS A 34 -3.71 0.55 -18.67
C LYS A 34 -2.53 0.05 -19.49
N GLU A 35 -2.55 0.24 -20.80
CA GLU A 35 -1.44 -0.16 -21.66
C GLU A 35 -0.17 0.65 -21.35
N LYS A 36 -0.29 1.96 -21.14
CA LYS A 36 0.83 2.80 -20.67
C LYS A 36 1.38 2.33 -19.32
N ASP A 37 0.53 1.91 -18.39
CA ASP A 37 0.96 1.34 -17.10
C ASP A 37 1.71 0.01 -17.28
N ARG A 38 1.22 -0.89 -18.15
CA ARG A 38 1.91 -2.14 -18.50
C ARG A 38 3.29 -1.88 -19.09
N GLN A 39 3.38 -0.98 -20.07
CA GLN A 39 4.65 -0.60 -20.69
C GLN A 39 5.65 -0.01 -19.68
N ARG A 40 5.18 0.87 -18.78
CA ARG A 40 6.00 1.40 -17.68
C ARG A 40 6.49 0.29 -16.75
N TYR A 41 5.64 -0.68 -16.41
CA TYR A 41 6.01 -1.81 -15.58
C TYR A 41 7.09 -2.67 -16.26
N TYR A 42 6.89 -3.08 -17.51
CA TYR A 42 7.88 -3.89 -18.24
C TYR A 42 9.20 -3.15 -18.41
N LYS A 43 9.17 -1.85 -18.74
CA LYS A 43 10.38 -1.03 -18.79
C LYS A 43 11.16 -1.06 -17.47
N ARG A 44 10.48 -0.85 -16.33
CA ARG A 44 11.12 -0.88 -15.00
C ARG A 44 11.60 -2.28 -14.59
N LYS A 45 10.89 -3.33 -15.01
CA LYS A 45 11.28 -4.73 -14.79
C LYS A 45 12.53 -5.07 -15.60
N ASN A 46 12.57 -4.69 -16.88
CA ASN A 46 13.73 -4.89 -17.77
C ASN A 46 14.95 -4.09 -17.32
N GLU A 47 14.75 -2.87 -16.78
CA GLU A 47 15.81 -2.07 -16.15
C GLU A 47 16.29 -2.65 -14.79
N GLY A 48 15.71 -3.74 -14.30
CA GLY A 48 16.08 -4.36 -13.02
C GLY A 48 15.70 -3.53 -11.78
N LYS A 49 14.82 -2.53 -11.93
CA LYS A 49 14.33 -1.68 -10.83
C LYS A 49 13.20 -2.34 -10.03
N ILE A 50 12.54 -3.34 -10.62
CA ILE A 50 11.55 -4.18 -9.96
C ILE A 50 12.16 -5.58 -9.91
N LYS A 51 12.59 -6.01 -8.72
CA LYS A 51 13.14 -7.34 -8.46
C LYS A 51 12.20 -8.11 -7.56
N SER A 52 12.10 -9.42 -7.75
CA SER A 52 11.40 -10.29 -6.79
C SER A 52 12.20 -10.38 -5.49
N VAL A 53 11.57 -10.73 -4.37
CA VAL A 53 12.26 -10.82 -3.06
C VAL A 53 13.37 -11.87 -3.10
N SER A 54 13.18 -12.96 -3.84
CA SER A 54 14.19 -14.01 -4.03
C SER A 54 15.40 -13.55 -4.83
N GLU A 55 15.24 -12.60 -5.75
CA GLU A 55 16.32 -12.00 -6.54
C GLU A 55 17.10 -10.90 -5.78
N LEU A 56 16.63 -10.49 -4.60
CA LEU A 56 17.34 -9.51 -3.77
C LEU A 56 18.50 -10.16 -3.03
N ASP A 57 19.56 -9.39 -2.80
CA ASP A 57 20.67 -9.79 -1.93
C ASP A 57 20.17 -10.10 -0.50
N PRO A 58 20.72 -11.09 0.23
CA PRO A 58 20.23 -11.46 1.56
C PRO A 58 20.13 -10.29 2.54
N ARG A 59 21.05 -9.32 2.47
CA ARG A 59 20.99 -8.10 3.28
C ARG A 59 19.80 -7.23 2.90
N GLN A 60 19.53 -7.08 1.60
CA GLN A 60 18.37 -6.35 1.10
C GLN A 60 17.06 -7.07 1.44
N GLN A 61 17.02 -8.40 1.37
CA GLN A 61 15.87 -9.19 1.82
C GLN A 61 15.58 -8.93 3.30
N ARG A 62 16.60 -8.90 4.17
CA ARG A 62 16.45 -8.57 5.59
C ARG A 62 15.83 -7.18 5.78
N ILE A 63 16.37 -6.16 5.11
CA ILE A 63 15.83 -4.79 5.16
C ILE A 63 14.38 -4.75 4.66
N PHE A 64 14.06 -5.48 3.58
CA PHE A 64 12.71 -5.56 3.04
C PHE A 64 11.73 -6.17 4.06
N ARG A 65 12.11 -7.30 4.69
CA ARG A 65 11.31 -7.95 5.75
C ARG A 65 11.11 -7.04 6.94
N GLU A 66 12.15 -6.33 7.38
CA GLU A 66 12.07 -5.37 8.47
C GLU A 66 11.10 -4.23 8.16
N ARG A 67 11.22 -3.61 6.99
CA ARG A 67 10.27 -2.57 6.53
C ARG A 67 8.84 -3.08 6.47
N SER A 68 8.65 -4.32 5.99
CA SER A 68 7.34 -4.96 5.95
C SER A 68 6.75 -5.13 7.35
N ARG A 69 7.54 -5.63 8.31
CA ARG A 69 7.13 -5.75 9.73
C ARG A 69 6.76 -4.39 10.32
N ILE A 70 7.59 -3.37 10.14
CA ILE A 70 7.33 -2.01 10.62
C ILE A 70 6.02 -1.46 10.03
N SER A 71 5.83 -1.61 8.71
CA SER A 71 4.62 -1.15 8.03
C SER A 71 3.37 -1.88 8.52
N SER A 72 3.45 -3.20 8.69
CA SER A 72 2.36 -4.02 9.23
C SER A 72 1.99 -3.59 10.65
N ASN A 73 2.98 -3.44 11.54
CA ASN A 73 2.77 -2.97 12.90
C ASN A 73 2.12 -1.57 12.93
N LYS A 74 2.62 -0.64 12.09
CA LYS A 74 2.05 0.70 11.97
C LYS A 74 0.59 0.67 11.48
N HIS A 75 0.29 -0.19 10.50
CA HIS A 75 -1.07 -0.37 9.99
C HIS A 75 -1.99 -0.90 11.10
N ASN A 76 -1.57 -1.95 11.81
CA ASN A 76 -2.35 -2.57 12.87
C ASN A 76 -2.58 -1.60 14.03
N LEU A 77 -1.56 -0.82 14.43
CA LEU A 77 -1.71 0.22 15.43
C LEU A 77 -2.70 1.30 14.99
N LYS A 78 -2.64 1.73 13.73
CA LYS A 78 -3.60 2.70 13.17
C LYS A 78 -5.02 2.12 13.15
N ARG A 79 -5.17 0.84 12.82
CA ARG A 79 -6.46 0.13 12.81
C ARG A 79 -7.06 0.09 14.22
N ARG A 80 -6.28 -0.39 15.21
CA ARG A 80 -6.67 -0.40 16.63
C ARG A 80 -7.06 0.99 17.16
N ARG A 81 -6.29 2.03 16.82
CA ARG A 81 -6.62 3.41 17.22
C ARG A 81 -7.95 3.90 16.63
N LYS A 82 -8.31 3.45 15.43
CA LYS A 82 -9.61 3.78 14.85
C LYS A 82 -10.74 3.01 15.54
N GLU A 83 -10.53 1.71 15.76
CA GLU A 83 -11.48 0.85 16.51
C GLU A 83 -11.79 1.47 17.88
N MET A 84 -10.76 1.89 18.63
CA MET A 84 -10.96 2.56 19.93
C MET A 84 -11.73 3.89 19.83
N ARG A 85 -11.46 4.72 18.81
CA ARG A 85 -12.20 5.98 18.64
C ARG A 85 -13.68 5.76 18.34
N CYS A 86 -14.00 4.78 17.50
CA CYS A 86 -15.39 4.45 17.20
C CYS A 86 -16.14 4.01 18.47
N LEU A 87 -15.49 3.22 19.34
CA LEU A 87 -16.07 2.80 20.61
C LEU A 87 -16.26 3.96 21.62
N GLU A 88 -15.35 4.95 21.62
CA GLU A 88 -15.50 6.16 22.46
C GLU A 88 -16.68 7.03 22.00
N GLU A 89 -16.91 7.14 20.69
CA GLU A 89 -18.05 7.87 20.12
C GLU A 89 -19.39 7.21 20.47
N ASP A 90 -19.44 5.87 20.58
CA ASP A 90 -20.65 5.12 20.94
C ASP A 90 -21.02 5.20 22.43
N LEU A 91 -20.09 5.60 23.31
CA LEU A 91 -20.32 5.69 24.77
C LEU A 91 -20.83 7.05 25.24
N ILE A 92 -20.93 8.05 24.36
CA ILE A 92 -21.56 9.35 24.65
C ILE A 92 -23.07 9.23 24.35
N ILE A 93 -23.72 8.26 24.99
CA ILE A 93 -25.16 8.35 25.23
C ILE A 93 -25.28 9.16 26.51
N VAL A 94 -25.35 10.48 26.36
CA VAL A 94 -25.74 11.34 27.47
C VAL A 94 -27.15 10.88 27.86
N PRO A 95 -27.37 10.35 29.08
CA PRO A 95 -28.73 10.16 29.56
C PRO A 95 -29.38 11.53 29.54
N GLU A 96 -30.39 11.65 28.68
CA GLU A 96 -31.29 12.78 28.58
C GLU A 96 -31.69 13.17 30.00
N VAL A 97 -31.14 14.28 30.49
CA VAL A 97 -31.60 14.89 31.73
C VAL A 97 -32.99 15.37 31.40
N THR A 98 -33.99 14.54 31.69
CA THR A 98 -35.38 14.95 31.69
C THR A 98 -35.53 15.91 32.86
N ASP A 99 -35.25 17.18 32.61
CA ASP A 99 -35.70 18.26 33.47
C ASP A 99 -37.23 18.21 33.47
N LYS A 100 -37.76 17.74 34.60
CA LYS A 100 -39.17 17.78 34.94
C LYS A 100 -39.61 19.24 34.92
N THR A 101 -40.13 19.67 33.78
CA THR A 101 -41.00 20.83 33.69
C THR A 101 -42.40 20.28 33.47
N ASP A 102 -43.21 20.39 34.51
CA ASP A 102 -44.62 20.04 34.51
C ASP A 102 -45.37 21.00 33.58
N ASP A 103 -45.44 20.67 32.29
CA ASP A 103 -46.32 21.35 31.33
C ASP A 103 -47.29 20.34 30.69
N PRO A 104 -48.54 20.27 31.15
CA PRO A 104 -49.53 19.35 30.62
C PRO A 104 -50.31 20.03 29.49
N LEU A 105 -49.79 20.03 28.26
CA LEU A 105 -50.59 20.02 27.01
C LEU A 105 -49.65 20.16 25.81
N VAL A 106 -49.28 19.06 25.14
CA VAL A 106 -49.22 18.94 23.66
C VAL A 106 -49.03 17.45 23.38
N THR A 107 -50.15 16.77 23.16
CA THR A 107 -50.18 15.39 22.68
C THR A 107 -50.28 15.40 21.16
N SER A 108 -49.61 14.39 20.56
CA SER A 108 -49.93 13.73 19.29
C SER A 108 -49.70 14.49 17.98
N GLN A 109 -48.57 14.20 17.31
CA GLN A 109 -48.55 13.98 15.83
C GLN A 109 -47.24 13.43 15.21
N SER A 110 -46.28 12.88 15.98
CA SER A 110 -44.97 12.49 15.39
C SER A 110 -44.68 10.98 15.34
N GLN A 111 -45.65 10.11 15.61
CA GLN A 111 -45.41 8.65 15.68
C GLN A 111 -45.81 7.84 14.43
N THR A 112 -46.13 8.46 13.29
CA THR A 112 -46.66 7.71 12.13
C THR A 112 -45.67 7.46 10.99
N ILE A 113 -44.41 7.91 11.04
CA ILE A 113 -43.49 7.77 9.90
C ILE A 113 -42.42 6.67 10.10
N ARG A 114 -42.26 6.11 11.31
CA ARG A 114 -41.17 5.16 11.58
C ARG A 114 -41.55 3.67 11.53
N SER A 115 -42.82 3.34 11.30
CA SER A 115 -43.30 1.94 11.26
C SER A 115 -43.55 1.39 9.84
N GLU A 116 -43.51 2.19 8.78
CA GLU A 116 -43.82 1.71 7.42
C GLU A 116 -42.62 1.20 6.59
N LEU A 117 -41.39 1.23 7.12
CA LEU A 117 -40.20 0.76 6.38
C LEU A 117 -39.67 -0.61 6.84
N LEU A 118 -40.52 -1.47 7.40
CA LEU A 118 -40.15 -2.83 7.82
C LEU A 118 -41.09 -3.93 7.32
N GLN A 119 -42.03 -3.64 6.41
CA GLN A 119 -43.01 -4.64 5.93
C GLN A 119 -43.02 -4.94 4.43
N THR A 120 -42.18 -4.31 3.59
CA THR A 120 -42.20 -4.55 2.13
C THR A 120 -41.08 -5.42 1.56
N GLU A 121 -40.20 -6.02 2.37
CA GLU A 121 -39.15 -6.92 1.85
C GLU A 121 -39.28 -8.38 2.32
N ALA A 122 -40.41 -8.76 2.91
CA ALA A 122 -40.68 -10.15 3.33
C ALA A 122 -41.50 -10.97 2.30
N SER A 123 -41.65 -10.52 1.04
CA SER A 123 -42.52 -11.21 0.07
C SER A 123 -42.04 -11.14 -1.39
N SER A 124 -40.79 -11.53 -1.68
CA SER A 124 -40.40 -11.96 -3.05
C SER A 124 -39.04 -12.67 -3.15
N TYR A 125 -38.68 -13.51 -2.18
CA TYR A 125 -37.49 -14.37 -2.33
C TYR A 125 -37.74 -15.79 -1.81
N VAL A 126 -38.83 -16.38 -2.29
CA VAL A 126 -38.95 -17.84 -2.40
C VAL A 126 -38.68 -18.17 -3.87
N ASP A 127 -37.92 -19.24 -4.07
CA ASP A 127 -37.60 -19.86 -5.35
C ASP A 127 -36.45 -19.23 -6.13
N LEU A 128 -35.22 -19.59 -5.73
CA LEU A 128 -34.13 -20.08 -6.59
C LEU A 128 -32.91 -20.43 -5.70
N LEU A 129 -33.10 -21.36 -4.75
CA LEU A 129 -32.00 -22.05 -4.08
C LEU A 129 -31.66 -23.30 -4.90
N PRO A 130 -30.50 -23.40 -5.57
CA PRO A 130 -30.03 -24.67 -6.08
C PRO A 130 -29.74 -25.59 -4.89
N SER A 131 -30.63 -26.56 -4.72
CA SER A 131 -30.45 -27.76 -3.91
C SER A 131 -29.29 -28.59 -4.48
N SER A 132 -28.07 -28.32 -4.03
CA SER A 132 -26.99 -29.30 -4.06
C SER A 132 -26.04 -29.07 -2.90
N SER A 133 -26.42 -29.59 -1.75
CA SER A 133 -25.56 -29.81 -0.60
C SER A 133 -24.50 -30.87 -0.94
N SER A 134 -23.47 -30.51 -1.69
CA SER A 134 -22.21 -31.25 -1.63
C SER A 134 -21.42 -30.69 -0.46
N VAL A 135 -21.57 -31.30 0.70
CA VAL A 135 -20.68 -31.08 1.84
C VAL A 135 -19.31 -31.59 1.42
N VAL A 136 -18.52 -30.75 0.77
CA VAL A 136 -17.10 -31.01 0.57
C VAL A 136 -16.49 -30.87 1.95
N SER A 137 -16.46 -31.98 2.68
CA SER A 137 -15.73 -32.15 3.91
C SER A 137 -14.26 -31.90 3.57
N PHE A 138 -13.82 -30.65 3.74
CA PHE A 138 -12.41 -30.31 3.62
C PHE A 138 -11.70 -31.10 4.71
N PRO A 139 -10.85 -32.09 4.37
CA PRO A 139 -10.10 -32.80 5.38
C PRO A 139 -9.30 -31.74 6.14
N LEU A 140 -9.62 -31.61 7.43
CA LEU A 140 -8.82 -30.85 8.38
C LEU A 140 -7.36 -31.23 8.12
N PRO A 141 -6.46 -30.26 7.88
CA PRO A 141 -5.06 -30.57 7.66
C PRO A 141 -4.58 -31.33 8.89
N GLN A 142 -4.39 -32.65 8.72
CA GLN A 142 -3.87 -33.50 9.76
C GLN A 142 -2.58 -32.84 10.21
N ARG A 143 -2.58 -32.44 11.48
CA ARG A 143 -1.45 -31.81 12.16
C ARG A 143 -0.24 -32.69 11.87
N ILE A 144 0.60 -32.26 10.93
CA ILE A 144 1.78 -33.01 10.50
C ILE A 144 2.61 -33.15 11.76
N LYS A 145 2.55 -34.35 12.37
CA LYS A 145 3.42 -34.72 13.46
C LYS A 145 4.81 -34.55 12.90
N ALA A 146 5.56 -33.60 13.46
CA ALA A 146 6.95 -33.41 13.11
C ALA A 146 7.64 -34.76 13.28
N TYR A 147 7.96 -35.40 12.16
CA TYR A 147 8.79 -36.59 12.11
C TYR A 147 10.19 -36.15 12.57
N ARG A 148 10.40 -36.17 13.89
CA ARG A 148 11.73 -36.26 14.46
C ARG A 148 12.20 -37.68 14.19
N GLY A 149 13.12 -37.85 13.25
CA GLY A 149 13.85 -39.10 13.07
C GLY A 149 13.78 -39.66 11.67
N SER A 150 14.71 -39.20 10.83
CA SER A 150 15.51 -40.10 10.00
C SER A 150 16.66 -39.26 9.44
N SER A 151 17.82 -39.48 10.03
CA SER A 151 19.13 -39.19 9.47
C SER A 151 19.16 -39.58 7.99
N ALA A 152 19.21 -38.58 7.11
CA ALA A 152 19.54 -38.81 5.72
C ALA A 152 20.99 -39.32 5.65
N PRO A 153 21.25 -40.50 5.04
CA PRO A 153 22.61 -40.98 4.87
C PRO A 153 23.32 -40.07 3.85
N LEU A 154 24.51 -39.62 4.23
CA LEU A 154 25.46 -38.94 3.37
C LEU A 154 25.71 -39.80 2.13
N ARG A 155 25.34 -39.30 0.95
CA ARG A 155 25.79 -39.91 -0.30
C ARG A 155 27.30 -39.70 -0.43
N PRO A 156 28.11 -40.76 -0.62
CA PRO A 156 29.49 -40.60 -1.02
C PRO A 156 29.52 -40.07 -2.46
N SER A 157 30.16 -38.91 -2.64
CA SER A 157 30.52 -38.39 -3.95
C SER A 157 31.67 -39.23 -4.49
N SER A 158 31.37 -40.24 -5.30
CA SER A 158 32.37 -40.91 -6.11
C SER A 158 32.60 -40.13 -7.40
N ASP A 159 33.87 -39.89 -7.65
CA ASP A 159 34.45 -39.33 -8.85
C ASP A 159 33.90 -39.95 -10.13
N VAL A 160 33.57 -39.09 -11.10
CA VAL A 160 33.70 -39.45 -12.52
C VAL A 160 34.43 -38.31 -13.21
N SER A 161 35.75 -38.51 -13.24
CA SER A 161 36.67 -37.88 -14.17
C SER A 161 36.23 -38.04 -15.63
N LYS A 162 36.58 -37.04 -16.45
CA LYS A 162 36.82 -37.12 -17.92
C LYS A 162 35.62 -37.40 -18.82
N ILE A 163 35.08 -36.36 -19.45
CA ILE A 163 34.90 -36.34 -20.91
C ILE A 163 35.21 -34.93 -21.43
N SER A 164 36.42 -34.76 -21.97
CA SER A 164 36.76 -33.66 -22.87
C SER A 164 36.03 -33.86 -24.20
N LYS A 165 35.36 -32.81 -24.68
CA LYS A 165 35.01 -32.69 -26.10
C LYS A 165 35.49 -31.32 -26.58
N PRO A 166 36.34 -31.24 -27.62
CA PRO A 166 36.64 -29.97 -28.26
C PRO A 166 35.42 -29.60 -29.12
N CYS A 167 34.55 -28.74 -28.58
CA CYS A 167 33.45 -28.19 -29.37
C CYS A 167 34.02 -27.10 -30.29
N THR A 168 33.93 -27.37 -31.58
CA THR A 168 34.35 -26.51 -32.68
C THR A 168 33.83 -25.09 -32.51
N ARG A 169 34.78 -24.15 -32.50
CA ARG A 169 34.59 -22.71 -32.40
C ARG A 169 33.84 -22.21 -33.64
N SER A 170 32.50 -22.26 -33.60
CA SER A 170 31.68 -21.54 -34.57
C SER A 170 32.01 -20.04 -34.45
N SER A 171 32.52 -19.45 -35.52
CA SER A 171 32.77 -18.02 -35.63
C SER A 171 31.45 -17.26 -35.56
N VAL A 172 30.98 -16.99 -34.35
CA VAL A 172 29.87 -16.06 -34.12
C VAL A 172 30.41 -14.70 -34.50
N ARG A 173 29.93 -14.17 -35.64
CA ARG A 173 30.12 -12.78 -36.01
C ARG A 173 29.62 -11.93 -34.85
N VAL A 174 30.54 -11.36 -34.09
CA VAL A 174 30.25 -10.37 -33.06
C VAL A 174 29.70 -9.16 -33.80
N ILE A 175 28.38 -9.09 -33.91
CA ILE A 175 27.70 -7.85 -34.25
C ILE A 175 28.03 -6.92 -33.08
N GLU A 176 28.99 -6.01 -33.30
CA GLU A 176 29.31 -4.92 -32.39
C GLU A 176 28.06 -4.05 -32.24
N LYS A 177 27.22 -4.42 -31.27
CA LYS A 177 26.13 -3.57 -30.82
C LYS A 177 26.78 -2.34 -30.21
N LYS A 178 26.81 -1.24 -30.99
CA LYS A 178 27.21 0.09 -30.51
C LYS A 178 26.51 0.34 -29.17
N LEU A 179 27.29 0.28 -28.09
CA LEU A 179 26.80 0.51 -26.74
C LEU A 179 26.16 1.91 -26.72
N PRO A 180 24.98 2.07 -26.10
CA PRO A 180 24.38 3.38 -25.97
C PRO A 180 25.36 4.32 -25.25
N PRO A 181 25.47 5.59 -25.67
CA PRO A 181 26.37 6.54 -25.03
C PRO A 181 26.08 6.56 -23.54
N THR A 182 27.11 6.30 -22.74
CA THR A 182 26.97 6.30 -21.29
C THR A 182 26.41 7.66 -20.85
N PRO A 183 25.45 7.69 -19.91
CA PRO A 183 24.89 8.94 -19.43
C PRO A 183 26.03 9.81 -18.93
N LYS A 184 26.24 10.96 -19.59
CA LYS A 184 27.29 11.94 -19.27
C LYS A 184 27.35 12.10 -17.76
N ALA A 185 28.53 11.82 -17.19
CA ALA A 185 28.78 11.81 -15.76
C ALA A 185 28.09 13.03 -15.12
N SER A 186 27.01 12.77 -14.38
CA SER A 186 26.27 13.83 -13.70
C SER A 186 27.25 14.63 -12.88
N LYS A 187 27.28 15.96 -13.10
CA LYS A 187 28.20 16.89 -12.42
C LYS A 187 28.15 16.59 -10.93
N LYS A 188 29.23 16.02 -10.37
CA LYS A 188 29.35 15.72 -8.95
C LYS A 188 29.21 17.06 -8.22
N LEU A 189 27.99 17.38 -7.78
CA LEU A 189 27.74 18.58 -7.00
C LEU A 189 28.65 18.51 -5.78
N ASN A 190 29.51 19.51 -5.63
CA ASN A 190 30.52 19.53 -4.59
C ASN A 190 29.80 19.50 -3.22
N THR A 191 29.86 18.34 -2.55
CA THR A 191 29.17 18.08 -1.28
C THR A 191 29.54 19.11 -0.22
N LYS A 192 30.78 19.64 -0.27
CA LYS A 192 31.23 20.74 0.60
C LYS A 192 30.43 22.02 0.40
N VAL A 193 30.04 22.34 -0.84
CA VAL A 193 29.22 23.53 -1.18
C VAL A 193 27.79 23.36 -0.64
N ILE A 194 27.22 22.16 -0.76
CA ILE A 194 25.90 21.85 -0.23
C ILE A 194 25.89 21.98 1.30
N ILE A 195 26.88 21.40 1.98
CA ILE A 195 27.02 21.46 3.44
C ILE A 195 27.19 22.91 3.92
N ARG A 196 28.03 23.73 3.26
CA ARG A 196 28.19 25.15 3.58
C ARG A 196 26.87 25.92 3.46
N ARG A 197 26.10 25.71 2.39
CA ARG A 197 24.78 26.36 2.21
C ARG A 197 23.78 25.96 3.29
N LEU A 198 23.79 24.69 3.70
CA LEU A 198 22.90 24.20 4.77
C LEU A 198 23.26 24.81 6.13
N LYS A 199 24.56 24.85 6.48
CA LYS A 199 25.04 25.50 7.72
C LYS A 199 24.63 26.97 7.78
N TYR A 200 24.80 27.70 6.67
CA TYR A 200 24.38 29.10 6.59
C TYR A 200 22.86 29.28 6.78
N ARG A 201 22.03 28.45 6.13
CA ARG A 201 20.56 28.51 6.33
C ARG A 201 20.14 28.22 7.77
N MET A 202 20.77 27.24 8.41
CA MET A 202 20.46 26.90 9.80
C MET A 202 20.85 28.03 10.76
N ASN A 203 22.04 28.62 10.58
CA ASN A 203 22.47 29.76 11.40
C ASN A 203 21.53 30.96 11.23
N LYS A 204 21.09 31.26 10.00
CA LYS A 204 20.13 32.34 9.74
C LYS A 204 18.77 32.13 10.44
N ILE A 205 18.29 30.88 10.51
CA ILE A 205 17.06 30.54 11.23
C ILE A 205 17.26 30.70 12.74
N TYR A 206 18.41 30.27 13.27
CA TYR A 206 18.76 30.41 14.68
C TYR A 206 18.76 31.88 15.12
N GLN A 207 19.50 32.72 14.39
CA GLN A 207 19.57 34.16 14.64
C GLN A 207 18.19 34.84 14.59
N LYS A 208 17.31 34.40 13.66
CA LYS A 208 15.94 34.92 13.58
C LYS A 208 15.08 34.51 14.78
N ARG A 209 15.32 33.34 15.39
CA ARG A 209 14.61 32.90 16.61
C ARG A 209 15.09 33.66 17.84
N GLU A 210 16.40 33.85 17.99
CA GLU A 210 16.98 34.66 19.07
C GLU A 210 16.46 36.10 19.04
N LYS A 211 16.45 36.74 17.87
CA LYS A 211 15.86 38.09 17.74
C LYS A 211 14.38 38.16 18.14
N ARG A 212 13.60 37.09 17.92
CA ARG A 212 12.19 37.05 18.36
C ARG A 212 12.03 36.86 19.86
N ARG A 213 12.99 36.20 20.52
CA ARG A 213 13.01 36.04 21.97
C ARG A 213 13.32 37.34 22.70
N LEU A 214 14.12 38.21 22.08
CA LEU A 214 14.49 39.51 22.66
C LEU A 214 13.41 40.61 22.51
N ILE A 215 12.40 40.37 21.68
CA ILE A 215 11.31 41.34 21.42
C ILE A 215 10.07 41.06 22.28
N ASN A 216 9.97 39.85 22.86
CA ASN A 216 8.89 39.42 23.74
C ASN A 216 9.40 39.37 25.18
#